data_AF-A0A7K6FDT1-F1
#
_entry.id   AF-A0A7K6FDT1-F1
#
_cell.length_a   1.000
_cell.length_b   1.000
_cell.length_c   1.000
_cell.angle_alpha   90.00
_cell.angle_beta   90.00
_cell.angle_gamma   90.00
#
_symmetry.space_group_name_H-M   'P 1'
#
loop_
_entity.id
_entity.type
_entity.pdbx_description
1 polymer ?
#
loop_
_entity_poly.entity_id
_entity_poly.type
_entity_poly.pdbx_seq_one_letter_code
_entity_poly.pdbx_strand_id
1 'polypeptide(L)'
;MPDVISVRVQTDSDSFQEVAVKIERRTYNKPFLGGFRNISTGVEFHNAGSQTKPKKRPDKGIQVFCKETQTVVEKNNQQQTRNTTSTQMTKIGLYVSNMTDKLITPGKYFTAEEYHKRRLEAVIVIQKYFRRWHAINLVQSLMEQKRLRLAREAQEELQKKREKEEKLRREYKKKLNPKTKEDFELLYHDLELWMQEETERINRTLTGAERKAALCALLEEETELIACIGMHKLNANVENQQKAILQLLEFYKLFLKCAQPRRWKAFDGKITEMDTQNTLRGKELLEIYRSISTKDIPKDERISVLLTLKCTVKEHECKLTQEIVALIDREVDLMSREVKECNLEGLRKRICTLFLQYIKIPEFNPEVAGLLKVPQDPLKLYKNVYFCHSCENYLPSTEFPIPANSRTIGRCRSCYQLDNEARKRETYFKYRLILENLRKSELDYQDDTKIVFLVQLPDMQYLIENIWNSQSALSACTDLYELVMLRWDKQHEWSPWNTILLTKEEADAHLKLCNLQKAYEAPFIYKIEQKHIRAKNYFAQFPVMSSFLHRCNNQANANSYK
;
A
#
# COMPACT_ATOMS: atom_id res chain seq x y z
N MET A 1 69.55 -28.29 12.62
CA MET A 1 68.94 -27.46 13.69
C MET A 1 67.91 -28.32 14.40
N PRO A 2 67.86 -28.41 15.74
CA PRO A 2 66.88 -29.24 16.45
C PRO A 2 65.44 -28.78 16.18
N ASP A 3 64.48 -29.71 16.17
CA ASP A 3 63.07 -29.45 15.79
C ASP A 3 62.28 -28.71 16.88
N VAL A 4 62.86 -28.59 18.07
CA VAL A 4 62.42 -27.70 19.14
C VAL A 4 63.65 -26.97 19.65
N ILE A 5 63.58 -25.64 19.69
CA ILE A 5 64.56 -24.79 20.35
C ILE A 5 63.89 -24.13 21.55
N SER A 6 64.54 -24.21 22.70
CA SER A 6 64.17 -23.47 23.90
C SER A 6 64.73 -22.06 23.77
N VAL A 7 63.84 -21.10 23.54
CA VAL A 7 64.19 -19.68 23.41
C VAL A 7 63.85 -19.00 24.74
N ARG A 8 64.82 -18.30 25.34
CA ARG A 8 64.55 -17.41 26.47
C ARG A 8 63.86 -16.16 25.96
N VAL A 9 62.62 -15.97 26.37
CA VAL A 9 61.83 -14.78 26.06
C VAL A 9 61.67 -13.98 27.35
N GLN A 10 62.05 -12.71 27.31
CA GLN A 10 61.85 -11.79 28.42
C GLN A 10 60.38 -11.34 28.42
N THR A 11 59.65 -11.68 29.49
CA THR A 11 58.22 -11.32 29.64
C THR A 11 58.03 -10.01 30.42
N ASP A 12 58.94 -9.69 31.35
CA ASP A 12 58.99 -8.44 32.14
C ASP A 12 60.45 -8.02 32.42
N SER A 13 60.65 -6.84 33.05
CA SER A 13 61.95 -6.18 33.25
C SER A 13 63.09 -7.09 33.73
N ASP A 14 62.81 -8.06 34.61
CA ASP A 14 63.80 -8.97 35.19
C ASP A 14 63.39 -10.47 35.19
N SER A 15 62.34 -10.87 34.45
CA SER A 15 61.90 -12.27 34.38
C SER A 15 62.02 -12.85 32.97
N PHE A 16 62.70 -14.00 32.85
CA PHE A 16 62.85 -14.74 31.60
C PHE A 16 62.08 -16.05 31.65
N GLN A 17 61.27 -16.31 30.62
CA GLN A 17 60.57 -17.57 30.43
C GLN A 17 61.21 -18.37 29.29
N GLU A 18 61.51 -19.64 29.54
CA GLU A 18 61.99 -20.54 28.48
C GLU A 18 60.80 -21.12 27.72
N VAL A 19 60.62 -20.67 26.48
CA VAL A 19 59.54 -21.11 25.59
C VAL A 19 60.11 -22.10 24.60
N ALA A 20 59.55 -23.32 24.59
CA ALA A 20 59.85 -24.33 23.60
C ALA A 20 59.19 -23.95 22.26
N VAL A 21 59.98 -23.44 21.32
CA VAL A 21 59.53 -23.11 19.97
C VAL A 21 59.74 -24.32 19.07
N LYS A 22 58.64 -24.91 18.58
CA LYS A 22 58.68 -25.95 17.55
C LYS A 22 59.05 -25.31 16.20
N ILE A 23 60.17 -25.72 15.62
CA ILE A 23 60.58 -25.31 14.29
C ILE A 23 59.96 -26.28 13.28
N GLU A 24 58.88 -25.85 12.62
CA GLU A 24 58.36 -26.57 11.47
C GLU A 24 59.26 -26.35 10.25
N ARG A 25 60.00 -27.38 9.85
CA ARG A 25 60.74 -27.37 8.59
C ARG A 25 59.76 -27.51 7.44
N ARG A 26 59.87 -26.61 6.45
CA ARG A 26 59.04 -26.67 5.25
C ARG A 26 59.40 -27.92 4.44
N THR A 27 58.47 -28.87 4.36
CA THR A 27 58.60 -30.10 3.54
C THR A 27 58.20 -29.91 2.08
N TYR A 28 57.98 -28.67 1.63
CA TYR A 28 57.48 -28.38 0.29
C TYR A 28 58.23 -27.20 -0.35
N ASN A 29 58.41 -27.30 -1.67
CA ASN A 29 58.95 -26.22 -2.48
C ASN A 29 57.85 -25.23 -2.84
N LYS A 30 58.14 -23.92 -2.77
CA LYS A 30 57.18 -22.89 -3.16
C LYS A 30 56.99 -22.92 -4.68
N PRO A 31 55.74 -22.88 -5.19
CA PRO A 31 55.51 -22.74 -6.63
C PRO A 31 55.98 -21.35 -7.10
N PHE A 32 56.77 -21.31 -8.17
CA PHE A 32 57.25 -20.05 -8.75
C PHE A 32 56.15 -19.42 -9.61
N LEU A 33 55.44 -18.45 -9.05
CA LEU A 33 54.36 -17.69 -9.73
C LEU A 33 54.83 -16.28 -10.13
N GLY A 34 56.12 -16.13 -10.41
CA GLY A 34 56.78 -14.84 -10.63
C GLY A 34 57.29 -14.18 -9.35
N GLY A 35 58.23 -13.25 -9.52
CA GLY A 35 58.94 -12.58 -8.43
C GLY A 35 60.14 -11.77 -8.92
N PHE A 36 60.86 -11.16 -7.97
CA PHE A 36 62.06 -10.38 -8.24
C PHE A 36 63.26 -11.02 -7.55
N ARG A 37 64.41 -11.07 -8.23
CA ARG A 37 65.67 -11.50 -7.64
C ARG A 37 66.55 -10.27 -7.42
N ASN A 38 66.99 -10.07 -6.18
CA ASN A 38 67.97 -9.05 -5.90
C ASN A 38 69.34 -9.49 -6.43
N ILE A 39 69.95 -8.70 -7.31
CA ILE A 39 71.19 -9.04 -8.01
C ILE A 39 72.39 -9.04 -7.04
N SER A 40 72.40 -8.18 -6.02
CA SER A 40 73.54 -8.06 -5.10
C SER A 40 73.52 -9.09 -3.98
N THR A 41 72.35 -9.42 -3.43
CA THR A 41 72.21 -10.38 -2.32
C THR A 41 71.82 -11.79 -2.78
N GLY A 42 71.41 -11.95 -4.04
CA GLY A 42 70.94 -13.22 -4.60
C GLY A 42 69.58 -13.68 -4.07
N VAL A 43 68.96 -12.93 -3.16
CA VAL A 43 67.69 -13.31 -2.51
C VAL A 43 66.53 -13.18 -3.50
N GLU A 44 65.71 -14.24 -3.58
CA GLU A 44 64.53 -14.31 -4.43
C GLU A 44 63.27 -13.97 -3.63
N PHE A 45 62.52 -12.96 -4.10
CA PHE A 45 61.24 -12.55 -3.55
C PHE A 45 60.11 -13.08 -4.43
N HIS A 46 59.42 -14.12 -3.96
CA HIS A 46 58.26 -14.69 -4.65
C HIS A 46 56.97 -13.91 -4.33
N ASN A 47 56.02 -13.94 -5.26
CA ASN A 47 54.70 -13.31 -5.14
C ASN A 47 53.98 -13.68 -3.82
N ALA A 48 53.29 -12.72 -3.19
CA ALA A 48 52.64 -12.87 -1.87
C ALA A 48 51.70 -14.08 -1.78
N GLY A 49 50.99 -14.39 -2.88
CA GLY A 49 50.09 -15.55 -2.97
C GLY A 49 50.78 -16.92 -2.85
N SER A 50 52.11 -16.99 -2.97
CA SER A 50 52.90 -18.22 -2.82
C SER A 50 53.49 -18.41 -1.39
N GLN A 51 53.29 -17.44 -0.50
CA GLN A 51 53.96 -17.41 0.81
C GLN A 51 53.31 -18.35 1.84
N THR A 52 52.00 -18.56 1.78
CA THR A 52 51.23 -19.39 2.72
C THR A 52 50.44 -20.46 1.96
N LYS A 53 50.38 -21.70 2.47
CA LYS A 53 49.47 -22.72 1.93
C LYS A 53 48.02 -22.25 2.15
N PRO A 54 47.20 -22.11 1.09
CA PRO A 54 45.78 -21.82 1.27
C PRO A 54 45.12 -22.97 2.04
N LYS A 55 44.23 -22.64 2.99
CA LYS A 55 43.45 -23.66 3.71
C LYS A 55 42.63 -24.47 2.69
N LYS A 56 42.79 -25.80 2.69
CA LYS A 56 41.93 -26.69 1.89
C LYS A 56 40.48 -26.46 2.35
N ARG A 57 39.60 -26.12 1.41
CA ARG A 57 38.16 -26.06 1.69
C ARG A 57 37.68 -27.49 1.95
N PRO A 58 36.86 -27.74 2.99
CA PRO A 58 36.31 -29.07 3.21
C PRO A 58 35.48 -29.48 1.99
N ASP A 59 35.69 -30.72 1.54
CA ASP A 59 34.93 -31.28 0.43
C ASP A 59 33.47 -31.40 0.86
N LYS A 60 32.56 -30.76 0.11
CA LYS A 60 31.14 -30.75 0.43
C LYS A 60 30.43 -32.05 -0.01
N GLY A 61 31.14 -32.99 -0.64
CA GLY A 61 30.58 -34.27 -1.08
C GLY A 61 29.55 -34.16 -2.21
N ILE A 62 29.39 -32.97 -2.78
CA ILE A 62 28.44 -32.66 -3.85
C ILE A 62 29.25 -32.19 -5.06
N GLN A 63 29.13 -32.88 -6.19
CA GLN A 63 29.67 -32.39 -7.46
C GLN A 63 28.88 -31.16 -7.90
N VAL A 64 29.50 -29.98 -7.83
CA VAL A 64 28.91 -28.73 -8.30
C VAL A 64 29.47 -28.44 -9.69
N PHE A 65 28.64 -28.54 -10.71
CA PHE A 65 28.98 -28.08 -12.06
C PHE A 65 28.82 -26.55 -12.12
N CYS A 66 29.94 -25.84 -12.14
CA CYS A 66 29.98 -24.39 -12.36
C CYS A 66 30.44 -24.12 -13.79
N LYS A 67 29.64 -23.36 -14.54
CA LYS A 67 29.95 -22.89 -15.91
C LYS A 67 30.22 -21.38 -15.91
N GLU A 68 30.75 -20.86 -14.80
CA GLU A 68 31.09 -19.44 -14.69
C GLU A 68 32.38 -19.19 -15.48
N THR A 69 32.25 -18.48 -16.59
CA THR A 69 33.40 -17.90 -17.29
C THR A 69 33.47 -16.42 -16.95
N GLN A 70 34.62 -15.98 -16.44
CA GLN A 70 34.87 -14.56 -16.22
C GLN A 70 35.08 -13.90 -17.59
N THR A 71 34.15 -13.05 -18.02
CA THR A 71 34.33 -12.23 -19.22
C THR A 71 35.34 -11.12 -18.90
N VAL A 72 36.60 -11.31 -19.33
CA VAL A 72 37.68 -10.33 -19.15
C VAL A 72 37.86 -9.54 -20.44
N VAL A 73 38.12 -8.24 -20.31
CA VAL A 73 38.57 -7.40 -21.43
C VAL A 73 40.09 -7.50 -21.51
N GLU A 74 40.58 -8.33 -22.42
CA GLU A 74 42.03 -8.48 -22.66
C GLU A 74 42.57 -7.27 -23.43
N LYS A 75 43.71 -6.73 -22.98
CA LYS A 75 44.45 -5.67 -23.68
C LYS A 75 45.89 -6.11 -23.88
N ASN A 76 46.34 -6.10 -25.13
CA ASN A 76 47.73 -6.41 -25.47
C ASN A 76 48.61 -5.17 -25.24
N ASN A 77 49.53 -5.28 -24.28
CA ASN A 77 50.56 -4.28 -24.04
C ASN A 77 51.89 -4.80 -24.61
N GLN A 78 52.47 -4.07 -25.56
CA GLN A 78 53.77 -4.41 -26.13
C GLN A 78 54.90 -3.78 -25.31
N GLN A 79 56.00 -4.53 -25.14
CA GLN A 79 57.22 -4.06 -24.49
C GLN A 79 58.38 -4.15 -25.48
N GLN A 80 59.16 -3.07 -25.61
CA GLN A 80 60.34 -3.03 -26.46
C GLN A 80 61.62 -3.18 -25.62
N THR A 81 62.51 -4.09 -25.99
CA THR A 81 63.83 -4.25 -25.36
C THR A 81 64.82 -3.23 -25.91
N ARG A 82 65.87 -2.90 -25.14
CA ARG A 82 66.93 -1.99 -25.58
C ARG A 82 67.69 -2.61 -26.76
N ASN A 83 67.80 -1.88 -27.87
CA ASN A 83 68.65 -2.24 -29.00
C ASN A 83 69.93 -1.38 -28.97
N THR A 84 71.10 -2.00 -29.04
CA THR A 84 72.39 -1.30 -28.99
C THR A 84 73.08 -1.39 -30.34
N THR A 85 73.47 -0.23 -30.88
CA THR A 85 74.23 -0.12 -32.12
C THR A 85 75.57 0.55 -31.83
N SER A 86 76.66 0.02 -32.37
CA SER A 86 78.00 0.60 -32.26
C SER A 86 78.53 0.96 -33.65
N THR A 87 79.18 2.10 -33.77
CA THR A 87 79.87 2.54 -34.99
C THR A 87 81.36 2.67 -34.72
N GLN A 88 82.19 2.16 -35.63
CA GLN A 88 83.64 2.25 -35.56
C GLN A 88 84.17 3.06 -36.75
N MET A 89 84.91 4.13 -36.47
CA MET A 89 85.52 4.96 -37.52
C MET A 89 86.76 4.25 -38.09
N THR A 90 86.96 4.38 -39.40
CA THR A 90 88.20 3.92 -40.05
C THR A 90 89.35 4.86 -39.66
N LYS A 91 90.48 4.28 -39.22
CA LYS A 91 91.71 5.02 -38.88
C LYS A 91 92.91 4.26 -39.45
N ILE A 92 93.98 4.97 -39.75
CA ILE A 92 95.26 4.37 -40.15
C ILE A 92 95.69 3.36 -39.05
N GLY A 93 95.81 2.09 -39.42
CA GLY A 93 96.10 0.97 -38.52
C GLY A 93 94.89 0.17 -38.01
N LEU A 94 93.65 0.57 -38.32
CA LEU A 94 92.42 -0.15 -37.93
C LEU A 94 91.48 -0.33 -39.13
N TYR A 95 91.32 -1.58 -39.56
CA TYR A 95 90.43 -1.94 -40.68
C TYR A 95 89.01 -2.22 -40.19
N VAL A 96 88.02 -1.59 -40.84
CA VAL A 96 86.58 -1.84 -40.65
C VAL A 96 85.99 -2.16 -42.02
N SER A 97 85.16 -3.21 -42.12
CA SER A 97 84.61 -3.68 -43.38
C SER A 97 83.37 -2.89 -43.80
N ASN A 98 83.37 -2.34 -45.01
CA ASN A 98 82.26 -1.53 -45.55
C ASN A 98 81.32 -2.32 -46.48
N MET A 99 81.41 -3.66 -46.53
CA MET A 99 80.68 -4.47 -47.52
C MET A 99 79.16 -4.46 -47.36
N THR A 100 78.66 -4.27 -46.13
CA THR A 100 77.22 -4.19 -45.83
C THR A 100 76.67 -2.76 -45.84
N ASP A 101 77.53 -1.77 -46.07
CA ASP A 101 77.16 -0.37 -45.98
C ASP A 101 76.37 0.07 -47.22
N LYS A 102 75.47 1.04 -47.01
CA LYS A 102 74.63 1.59 -48.08
C LYS A 102 74.93 3.08 -48.24
N LEU A 103 75.26 3.48 -49.46
CA LEU A 103 75.35 4.89 -49.82
C LEU A 103 73.96 5.43 -50.08
N ILE A 104 73.55 6.45 -49.32
CA ILE A 104 72.22 7.08 -49.41
C ILE A 104 72.41 8.54 -49.79
N THR A 105 71.67 9.01 -50.79
CA THR A 105 71.62 10.43 -51.14
C THR A 105 70.65 11.17 -50.20
N PRO A 106 71.05 12.32 -49.62
CA PRO A 106 70.18 13.04 -48.70
C PRO A 106 68.96 13.61 -49.42
N GLY A 107 67.78 13.35 -48.87
CA GLY A 107 66.54 14.00 -49.30
C GLY A 107 66.41 15.43 -48.75
N LYS A 108 65.27 16.08 -49.02
CA LYS A 108 64.93 17.37 -48.39
C LYS A 108 64.85 17.19 -46.88
N TYR A 109 65.65 17.95 -46.14
CA TYR A 109 65.57 17.99 -44.69
C TYR A 109 64.31 18.73 -44.26
N PHE A 110 63.55 18.14 -43.34
CA PHE A 110 62.34 18.74 -42.79
C PHE A 110 62.67 19.33 -41.42
N THR A 111 62.58 20.65 -41.29
CA THR A 111 62.94 21.31 -40.04
C THR A 111 61.92 20.98 -38.94
N ALA A 112 62.35 21.06 -37.68
CA ALA A 112 61.45 20.82 -36.56
C ALA A 112 60.25 21.80 -36.57
N GLU A 113 60.47 23.06 -36.94
CA GLU A 113 59.42 24.07 -37.05
C GLU A 113 58.39 23.73 -38.13
N GLU A 114 58.83 23.33 -39.34
CA GLU A 114 57.94 22.87 -40.41
C GLU A 114 57.11 21.65 -39.99
N TYR A 115 57.73 20.72 -39.24
CA TYR A 115 57.05 19.55 -38.69
C TYR A 115 55.99 19.91 -37.66
N HIS A 116 56.32 20.78 -36.71
CA HIS A 116 55.37 21.24 -35.71
C HIS A 116 54.23 22.05 -36.33
N LYS A 117 54.52 22.90 -37.32
CA LYS A 117 53.51 23.66 -38.06
C LYS A 117 52.53 22.74 -38.79
N ARG A 118 53.04 21.74 -39.54
CA ARG A 118 52.20 20.74 -40.22
C ARG A 118 51.33 19.95 -39.24
N ARG A 119 51.86 19.59 -38.07
CA ARG A 119 51.07 18.93 -37.02
C ARG A 119 49.98 19.84 -36.47
N LEU A 120 50.28 21.11 -36.22
CA LEU A 120 49.31 22.07 -35.71
C LEU A 120 48.14 22.24 -36.70
N GLU A 121 48.43 22.40 -37.98
CA GLU A 121 47.43 22.48 -39.05
C GLU A 121 46.53 21.23 -39.07
N ALA A 122 47.13 20.03 -39.01
CA ALA A 122 46.39 18.78 -38.96
C ALA A 122 45.52 18.66 -37.69
N VAL A 123 46.04 19.07 -36.53
CA VAL A 123 45.30 19.06 -35.25
C VAL A 123 44.10 20.01 -35.31
N ILE A 124 44.26 21.22 -35.86
CA ILE A 124 43.16 22.18 -36.03
C ILE A 124 42.04 21.58 -36.89
N VAL A 125 42.39 20.90 -37.98
CA VAL A 125 41.43 20.21 -38.84
C VAL A 125 40.69 19.11 -38.07
N ILE A 126 41.42 18.24 -37.35
CA ILE A 126 40.81 17.17 -36.54
C ILE A 126 39.88 17.76 -35.47
N GLN A 127 40.33 18.80 -34.75
CA GLN A 127 39.53 19.47 -33.73
C GLN A 127 38.26 20.10 -34.30
N LYS A 128 38.34 20.71 -35.49
CA LYS A 128 37.17 21.28 -36.19
C LYS A 128 36.13 20.20 -36.50
N TYR A 129 36.57 19.07 -37.08
CA TYR A 129 35.65 17.96 -37.38
C TYR A 129 35.11 17.29 -36.12
N PHE A 130 35.94 17.13 -35.08
CA PHE A 130 35.51 16.58 -33.80
C PHE A 130 34.46 17.46 -33.11
N ARG A 131 34.66 18.78 -33.05
CA ARG A 131 33.68 19.73 -32.51
C ARG A 131 32.36 19.66 -33.27
N ARG A 132 32.40 19.58 -34.61
CA ARG A 132 31.21 19.40 -35.45
C ARG A 132 30.49 18.09 -35.13
N TRP A 133 31.22 16.96 -35.11
CA TRP A 133 30.66 15.65 -34.80
C TRP A 133 30.04 15.60 -33.40
N HIS A 134 30.72 16.17 -32.40
CA HIS A 134 30.23 16.24 -31.03
C HIS A 134 28.94 17.07 -30.94
N ALA A 135 28.89 18.22 -31.62
CA ALA A 135 27.68 19.05 -31.66
C ALA A 135 26.50 18.33 -32.33
N ILE A 136 26.75 17.59 -33.42
CA ILE A 136 25.72 16.78 -34.10
C ILE A 136 25.17 15.71 -33.15
N ASN A 137 26.04 14.96 -32.47
CA ASN A 137 25.62 13.91 -31.54
C ASN A 137 24.85 14.49 -30.34
N LEU A 138 25.29 15.64 -29.82
CA LEU A 138 24.58 16.33 -28.75
C LEU A 138 23.17 16.73 -29.19
N VAL A 139 23.04 17.34 -30.37
CA VAL A 139 21.73 17.74 -30.92
C VAL A 139 20.85 16.51 -31.18
N GLN A 140 21.40 15.41 -31.71
CA GLN A 140 20.67 14.16 -31.88
C GLN A 140 20.18 13.59 -30.55
N SER A 141 21.02 13.59 -29.51
CA SER A 141 20.64 13.17 -28.17
C SER A 141 19.51 14.04 -27.59
N LEU A 142 19.61 15.36 -27.74
CA LEU A 142 18.57 16.30 -27.30
C LEU A 142 17.26 16.15 -28.08
N MET A 143 17.34 15.89 -29.39
CA MET A 143 16.16 15.61 -30.23
C MET A 143 15.46 14.33 -29.78
N GLU A 144 16.21 13.26 -29.50
CA GLU A 144 15.64 12.00 -29.01
C GLU A 144 15.04 12.17 -27.61
N GLN A 145 15.70 12.91 -26.71
CA GLN A 145 15.14 13.24 -25.40
C GLN A 145 13.84 14.06 -25.52
N LYS A 146 13.79 15.03 -26.42
CA LYS A 146 12.56 15.80 -26.71
C LYS A 146 11.46 14.91 -27.27
N ARG A 147 11.79 14.02 -28.21
CA ARG A 147 10.84 13.06 -28.81
C ARG A 147 10.24 12.13 -27.75
N LEU A 148 11.08 11.55 -26.88
CA LEU A 148 10.65 10.69 -25.80
C LEU A 148 9.78 11.43 -24.78
N ARG A 149 10.11 12.69 -24.47
CA ARG A 149 9.29 13.54 -23.60
C ARG A 149 7.90 13.79 -24.19
N LEU A 150 7.83 14.25 -25.44
CA LEU A 150 6.56 14.51 -26.13
C LEU A 150 5.71 13.24 -26.28
N ALA A 151 6.33 12.10 -26.56
CA ALA A 151 5.62 10.82 -26.64
C ALA A 151 5.03 10.41 -25.28
N ARG A 152 5.77 10.64 -24.19
CA ARG A 152 5.29 10.40 -22.83
C ARG A 152 4.11 11.33 -22.48
N GLU A 153 4.24 12.62 -22.73
CA GLU A 153 3.18 13.61 -22.51
C GLU A 153 1.90 13.24 -23.29
N ALA A 154 2.02 12.89 -24.57
CA ALA A 154 0.89 12.44 -25.38
C ALA A 154 0.25 11.13 -24.88
N GLN A 155 1.06 10.18 -24.40
CA GLN A 155 0.56 8.93 -23.82
C GLN A 155 -0.17 9.17 -22.50
N GLU A 156 0.34 10.05 -21.64
CA GLU A 156 -0.29 10.47 -20.39
C GLU A 156 -1.62 11.18 -20.66
N GLU A 157 -1.68 12.11 -21.62
CA GLU A 157 -2.95 12.75 -22.02
C GLU A 157 -3.99 11.74 -22.52
N LEU A 158 -3.58 10.77 -23.34
CA LEU A 158 -4.47 9.73 -23.83
C LEU A 158 -4.95 8.79 -22.71
N GLN A 159 -4.10 8.51 -21.72
CA GLN A 159 -4.50 7.78 -20.52
C GLN A 159 -5.53 8.57 -19.70
N LYS A 160 -5.30 9.86 -19.46
CA LYS A 160 -6.25 10.73 -18.75
C LYS A 160 -7.62 10.77 -19.45
N LYS A 161 -7.65 10.90 -20.79
CA LYS A 161 -8.90 10.85 -21.56
C LYS A 161 -9.63 9.51 -21.37
N ARG A 162 -8.92 8.39 -21.52
CA ARG A 162 -9.49 7.05 -21.32
C ARG A 162 -10.01 6.83 -19.90
N GLU A 163 -9.29 7.29 -18.88
CA GLU A 163 -9.74 7.20 -17.50
C GLU A 163 -10.99 8.04 -17.23
N LYS A 164 -11.09 9.25 -17.81
CA LYS A 164 -12.28 10.09 -17.71
C LYS A 164 -13.50 9.43 -18.38
N GLU A 165 -13.32 8.90 -19.59
CA GLU A 165 -14.37 8.15 -20.31
C GLU A 165 -14.81 6.91 -19.54
N GLU A 166 -13.88 6.14 -18.99
CA GLU A 166 -14.22 4.95 -18.21
C GLU A 166 -14.97 5.29 -16.93
N LYS A 167 -14.59 6.38 -16.25
CA LYS A 167 -15.32 6.89 -15.07
C LYS A 167 -16.75 7.29 -15.43
N LEU A 168 -16.93 8.08 -16.49
CA LEU A 168 -18.26 8.50 -16.96
C LEU A 168 -19.11 7.27 -17.33
N ARG A 169 -18.51 6.27 -17.99
CA ARG A 169 -19.17 5.00 -18.28
C ARG A 169 -19.58 4.23 -17.02
N ARG A 170 -18.74 4.21 -15.99
CA ARG A 170 -19.06 3.57 -14.70
C ARG A 170 -20.19 4.30 -13.97
N GLU A 171 -20.18 5.63 -13.94
CA GLU A 171 -21.27 6.43 -13.39
C GLU A 171 -22.58 6.17 -14.13
N TYR A 172 -22.56 6.20 -15.45
CA TYR A 172 -23.72 5.89 -16.27
C TYR A 172 -24.26 4.48 -15.98
N LYS A 173 -23.37 3.49 -15.85
CA LYS A 173 -23.76 2.12 -15.48
C LYS A 173 -24.37 2.04 -14.08
N LYS A 174 -23.88 2.82 -13.11
CA LYS A 174 -24.46 2.91 -11.76
C LYS A 174 -25.86 3.51 -11.78
N LYS A 175 -26.09 4.54 -12.61
CA LYS A 175 -27.41 5.16 -12.80
C LYS A 175 -28.41 4.18 -13.44
N LEU A 176 -27.97 3.40 -14.43
CA LEU A 176 -28.82 2.40 -15.09
C LEU A 176 -29.24 1.22 -14.20
N ASN A 177 -28.39 0.81 -13.26
CA ASN A 177 -28.66 -0.32 -12.37
C ASN A 177 -28.13 -0.02 -10.96
N PRO A 178 -28.87 0.78 -10.16
CA PRO A 178 -28.46 1.15 -8.82
C PRO A 178 -28.57 -0.04 -7.87
N LYS A 179 -27.49 -0.34 -7.13
CA LYS A 179 -27.46 -1.49 -6.21
C LYS A 179 -27.06 -1.12 -4.80
N THR A 180 -26.17 -0.14 -4.67
CA THR A 180 -25.66 0.34 -3.39
C THR A 180 -26.40 1.59 -2.96
N LYS A 181 -26.35 1.92 -1.66
CA LYS A 181 -26.92 3.17 -1.14
C LYS A 181 -26.35 4.40 -1.86
N GLU A 182 -25.07 4.37 -2.20
CA GLU A 182 -24.38 5.44 -2.93
C GLU A 182 -24.92 5.64 -4.34
N ASP A 183 -25.30 4.56 -5.03
CA ASP A 183 -25.90 4.66 -6.36
C ASP A 183 -27.28 5.34 -6.28
N PHE A 184 -28.05 5.07 -5.21
CA PHE A 184 -29.33 5.74 -4.98
C PHE A 184 -29.17 7.21 -4.56
N GLU A 185 -28.16 7.54 -3.74
CA GLU A 185 -27.83 8.94 -3.42
C GLU A 185 -27.52 9.75 -4.69
N LEU A 186 -26.81 9.16 -5.66
CA LEU A 186 -26.53 9.80 -6.94
C LEU A 186 -27.81 10.09 -7.74
N LEU A 187 -28.75 9.14 -7.77
CA LEU A 187 -30.03 9.32 -8.46
C LEU A 187 -30.90 10.40 -7.82
N TYR A 188 -30.98 10.44 -6.48
CA TYR A 188 -31.72 11.50 -5.79
C TYR A 188 -31.11 12.88 -6.01
N HIS A 189 -29.79 12.97 -6.10
CA HIS A 189 -29.12 14.24 -6.39
C HIS A 189 -29.32 14.69 -7.84
N ASP A 190 -29.23 13.79 -8.82
CA ASP A 190 -29.54 14.11 -10.21
C ASP A 190 -30.99 14.62 -10.35
N LEU A 191 -31.92 13.99 -9.63
CA LEU A 191 -33.32 14.43 -9.56
C LEU A 191 -33.44 15.84 -8.96
N GLU A 192 -32.70 16.14 -7.89
CA GLU A 192 -32.68 17.49 -7.29
C GLU A 192 -32.10 18.55 -8.23
N LEU A 193 -31.02 18.24 -8.94
CA LEU A 193 -30.45 19.14 -9.94
C LEU A 193 -31.45 19.42 -11.07
N TRP A 194 -32.10 18.37 -11.58
CA TRP A 194 -33.16 18.52 -12.58
C TRP A 194 -34.33 19.36 -12.07
N MET A 195 -34.77 19.14 -10.82
CA MET A 195 -35.83 19.93 -10.19
C MET A 195 -35.45 21.42 -10.10
N GLN A 196 -34.21 21.73 -9.71
CA GLN A 196 -33.72 23.12 -9.64
C GLN A 196 -33.68 23.77 -11.02
N GLU A 197 -33.12 23.08 -12.02
CA GLU A 197 -33.03 23.56 -13.40
C GLU A 197 -34.43 23.83 -14.00
N GLU A 198 -35.37 22.90 -13.84
CA GLU A 198 -36.71 23.03 -14.41
C GLU A 198 -37.55 24.08 -13.64
N THR A 199 -37.41 24.14 -12.32
CA THR A 199 -38.02 25.20 -11.50
C THR A 199 -37.53 26.58 -11.92
N GLU A 200 -36.22 26.74 -12.15
CA GLU A 200 -35.65 27.98 -12.67
C GLU A 200 -36.19 28.31 -14.07
N ARG A 201 -36.27 27.32 -14.97
CA ARG A 201 -36.84 27.51 -16.32
C ARG A 201 -38.29 27.97 -16.25
N ILE A 202 -39.13 27.32 -15.44
CA ILE A 202 -40.54 27.69 -15.25
C ILE A 202 -40.65 29.10 -14.68
N ASN A 203 -39.85 29.42 -13.66
CA ASN A 203 -39.85 30.73 -13.03
C ASN A 203 -39.43 31.86 -13.99
N ARG A 204 -38.55 31.58 -14.95
CA ARG A 204 -38.12 32.55 -15.99
C ARG A 204 -39.15 32.70 -17.11
N THR A 205 -39.92 31.66 -17.41
CA THR A 205 -40.75 31.60 -18.63
C THR A 205 -42.23 31.92 -18.36
N LEU A 206 -42.76 31.49 -17.22
CA LEU A 206 -44.18 31.56 -16.90
C LEU A 206 -44.45 32.44 -15.68
N THR A 207 -45.61 33.10 -15.65
CA THR A 207 -46.04 33.92 -14.50
C THR A 207 -47.50 33.62 -14.12
N GLY A 208 -47.90 34.02 -12.90
CA GLY A 208 -49.30 33.90 -12.46
C GLY A 208 -49.79 32.45 -12.31
N ALA A 209 -50.98 32.16 -12.86
CA ALA A 209 -51.65 30.87 -12.73
C ALA A 209 -50.98 29.75 -13.55
N GLU A 210 -50.48 30.07 -14.75
CA GLU A 210 -49.79 29.12 -15.63
C GLU A 210 -48.50 28.59 -14.99
N ARG A 211 -47.75 29.47 -14.32
CA ARG A 211 -46.58 29.08 -13.52
C ARG A 211 -46.95 28.08 -12.43
N LYS A 212 -48.05 28.32 -11.70
CA LYS A 212 -48.49 27.42 -10.63
C LYS A 212 -48.90 26.06 -11.18
N ALA A 213 -49.62 26.03 -12.30
CA ALA A 213 -49.98 24.79 -12.97
C ALA A 213 -48.74 24.00 -13.43
N ALA A 214 -47.76 24.67 -14.03
CA ALA A 214 -46.50 24.05 -14.45
C ALA A 214 -45.68 23.51 -13.26
N LEU A 215 -45.63 24.24 -12.15
CA LEU A 215 -44.97 23.76 -10.92
C LEU A 215 -45.70 22.56 -10.30
N CYS A 216 -47.04 22.50 -10.37
CA CYS A 216 -47.79 21.32 -9.94
C CYS A 216 -47.48 20.10 -10.83
N ALA A 217 -47.45 20.27 -12.15
CA ALA A 217 -47.08 19.20 -13.08
C ALA A 217 -45.64 18.70 -12.84
N LEU A 218 -44.71 19.62 -12.59
CA LEU A 218 -43.32 19.27 -12.24
C LEU A 218 -43.26 18.47 -10.93
N LEU A 219 -44.06 18.83 -9.92
CA LEU A 219 -44.17 18.07 -8.67
C LEU A 219 -44.74 16.67 -8.91
N GLU A 220 -45.73 16.52 -9.79
CA GLU A 220 -46.28 15.21 -10.16
C GLU A 220 -45.20 14.32 -10.79
N GLU A 221 -44.45 14.84 -11.76
CA GLU A 221 -43.30 14.14 -12.37
C GLU A 221 -42.25 13.75 -11.32
N GLU A 222 -41.94 14.65 -10.36
CA GLU A 222 -41.03 14.36 -9.26
C GLU A 222 -41.50 13.15 -8.43
N THR A 223 -42.80 13.11 -8.10
CA THR A 223 -43.37 12.00 -7.31
C THR A 223 -43.30 10.67 -8.04
N GLU A 224 -43.52 10.66 -9.36
CA GLU A 224 -43.38 9.46 -10.19
C GLU A 224 -41.93 8.95 -10.21
N LEU A 225 -40.96 9.85 -10.37
CA LEU A 225 -39.54 9.51 -10.36
C LEU A 225 -39.11 8.99 -8.99
N ILE A 226 -39.54 9.60 -7.89
CA ILE A 226 -39.28 9.11 -6.53
C ILE A 226 -39.87 7.72 -6.32
N ALA A 227 -41.10 7.47 -6.80
CA ALA A 227 -41.73 6.15 -6.74
C ALA A 227 -40.94 5.10 -7.53
N CYS A 228 -40.45 5.46 -8.72
CA CYS A 228 -39.58 4.60 -9.54
C CYS A 228 -38.27 4.27 -8.81
N ILE A 229 -37.59 5.27 -8.22
CA ILE A 229 -36.38 5.07 -7.42
C ILE A 229 -36.68 4.15 -6.23
N GLY A 230 -37.81 4.34 -5.56
CA GLY A 230 -38.28 3.47 -4.47
C GLY A 230 -38.44 2.02 -4.90
N MET A 231 -39.03 1.77 -6.07
CA MET A 231 -39.17 0.43 -6.64
C MET A 231 -37.80 -0.21 -6.94
N HIS A 232 -36.87 0.55 -7.53
CA HIS A 232 -35.50 0.08 -7.74
C HIS A 232 -34.79 -0.23 -6.42
N LYS A 233 -35.01 0.56 -5.35
CA LYS A 233 -34.47 0.31 -4.00
C LYS A 233 -35.02 -0.99 -3.42
N LEU A 234 -36.31 -1.29 -3.61
CA LEU A 234 -36.91 -2.56 -3.22
C LEU A 234 -36.33 -3.73 -4.01
N ASN A 235 -36.24 -3.64 -5.33
CA ASN A 235 -35.67 -4.70 -6.18
C ASN A 235 -34.19 -4.95 -5.86
N ALA A 236 -33.40 -3.88 -5.71
CA ALA A 236 -32.01 -3.98 -5.28
C ALA A 236 -31.90 -4.58 -3.88
N ASN A 237 -32.81 -4.26 -2.96
CA ASN A 237 -32.85 -4.89 -1.65
C ASN A 237 -33.21 -6.36 -1.74
N VAL A 238 -34.14 -6.78 -2.61
CA VAL A 238 -34.46 -8.21 -2.83
C VAL A 238 -33.28 -8.95 -3.45
N GLU A 239 -32.62 -8.40 -4.48
CA GLU A 239 -31.39 -8.98 -5.05
C GLU A 239 -30.26 -9.03 -4.01
N ASN A 240 -30.09 -7.96 -3.24
CA ASN A 240 -29.12 -7.89 -2.16
C ASN A 240 -29.48 -8.82 -1.00
N GLN A 241 -30.77 -9.10 -0.78
CA GLN A 241 -31.27 -10.06 0.21
C GLN A 241 -31.13 -11.50 -0.27
N GLN A 242 -31.26 -11.77 -1.57
CA GLN A 242 -30.87 -13.03 -2.19
C GLN A 242 -29.36 -13.22 -2.09
N LYS A 243 -28.57 -12.16 -2.22
CA LYS A 243 -27.16 -12.14 -1.81
C LYS A 243 -26.98 -12.13 -0.29
N ALA A 244 -27.97 -11.75 0.51
CA ALA A 244 -28.01 -11.92 1.96
C ALA A 244 -28.48 -13.32 2.36
N ILE A 245 -28.80 -14.21 1.42
CA ILE A 245 -28.67 -15.65 1.66
C ILE A 245 -27.18 -15.97 1.90
N LEU A 246 -26.24 -15.12 1.43
CA LEU A 246 -24.86 -15.04 1.92
C LEU A 246 -24.74 -14.35 3.30
N GLN A 247 -25.80 -13.91 4.00
CA GLN A 247 -25.75 -13.67 5.45
C GLN A 247 -25.63 -15.00 6.19
N LEU A 248 -26.14 -16.12 5.63
CA LEU A 248 -25.68 -17.43 6.09
C LEU A 248 -24.17 -17.59 5.87
N LEU A 249 -23.60 -17.00 4.81
CA LEU A 249 -22.14 -16.91 4.65
C LEU A 249 -21.48 -15.86 5.54
N GLU A 250 -22.15 -14.79 5.96
CA GLU A 250 -21.63 -13.77 6.88
C GLU A 250 -21.63 -14.29 8.31
N PHE A 251 -22.69 -15.01 8.68
CA PHE A 251 -22.70 -15.89 9.84
C PHE A 251 -21.61 -16.93 9.68
N TYR A 252 -21.54 -17.71 8.60
CA TYR A 252 -20.44 -18.65 8.38
C TYR A 252 -19.05 -18.00 8.45
N LYS A 253 -18.89 -16.73 8.03
CA LYS A 253 -17.66 -15.94 8.21
C LYS A 253 -17.44 -15.57 9.68
N LEU A 254 -18.48 -15.22 10.42
CA LEU A 254 -18.45 -15.08 11.89
C LEU A 254 -17.96 -16.39 12.52
N PHE A 255 -18.50 -17.54 12.09
CA PHE A 255 -18.09 -18.86 12.55
C PHE A 255 -16.63 -19.15 12.23
N LEU A 256 -16.20 -18.88 11.00
CA LEU A 256 -14.80 -19.00 10.60
C LEU A 256 -13.90 -18.12 11.47
N LYS A 257 -14.35 -16.94 11.91
CA LYS A 257 -13.62 -16.11 12.87
C LYS A 257 -13.58 -16.71 14.26
N CYS A 258 -14.68 -17.26 14.77
CA CYS A 258 -14.68 -17.96 16.07
C CYS A 258 -13.75 -19.18 16.07
N ALA A 259 -13.63 -19.85 14.92
CA ALA A 259 -12.80 -21.03 14.73
C ALA A 259 -11.34 -20.69 14.37
N GLN A 260 -10.97 -19.42 14.21
CA GLN A 260 -9.61 -19.01 13.85
C GLN A 260 -8.71 -18.96 15.09
N PRO A 261 -7.45 -19.45 14.98
CA PRO A 261 -6.49 -19.29 16.05
C PRO A 261 -6.16 -17.80 16.25
N ARG A 262 -5.84 -17.41 17.48
CA ARG A 262 -5.36 -16.07 17.77
C ARG A 262 -3.98 -15.88 17.16
N ARG A 263 -3.78 -14.75 16.47
CA ARG A 263 -2.53 -14.41 15.79
C ARG A 263 -1.96 -13.12 16.35
N TRP A 264 -0.70 -13.14 16.76
CA TRP A 264 0.04 -11.93 17.11
C TRP A 264 1.47 -12.00 16.58
N LYS A 265 2.04 -10.82 16.33
CA LYS A 265 3.43 -10.68 15.91
C LYS A 265 4.29 -10.63 17.17
N ALA A 266 5.16 -11.62 17.35
CA ALA A 266 6.14 -11.61 18.43
C ALA A 266 7.18 -10.50 18.19
N PHE A 267 7.96 -10.18 19.23
CA PHE A 267 9.05 -9.20 19.17
C PHE A 267 10.05 -9.50 18.04
N ASP A 268 10.24 -10.78 17.71
CA ASP A 268 11.11 -11.26 16.64
C ASP A 268 10.52 -11.09 15.22
N GLY A 269 9.35 -10.46 15.10
CA GLY A 269 8.65 -10.23 13.85
C GLY A 269 7.94 -11.44 13.25
N LYS A 270 8.04 -12.62 13.87
CA LYS A 270 7.33 -13.84 13.49
C LYS A 270 5.89 -13.82 13.99
N ILE A 271 4.95 -14.29 13.17
CA ILE A 271 3.54 -14.43 13.55
C ILE A 271 3.39 -15.76 14.29
N THR A 272 2.91 -15.71 15.53
CA THR A 272 2.60 -16.91 16.33
C THR A 272 1.09 -17.12 16.33
N GLU A 273 0.64 -18.36 16.10
CA GLU A 273 -0.76 -18.76 16.13
C GLU A 273 -1.02 -19.62 17.37
N MET A 274 -2.11 -19.38 18.08
CA MET A 274 -2.51 -20.13 19.28
C MET A 274 -4.00 -20.40 19.29
N ASP A 275 -4.35 -21.68 19.49
CA ASP A 275 -5.72 -22.09 19.76
C ASP A 275 -6.01 -22.05 21.27
N THR A 276 -7.14 -21.43 21.64
CA THR A 276 -7.69 -21.47 22.99
C THR A 276 -8.74 -22.57 23.08
N GLN A 277 -9.14 -22.95 24.30
CA GLN A 277 -10.29 -23.85 24.49
C GLN A 277 -11.55 -23.32 23.80
N ASN A 278 -11.73 -21.99 23.77
CA ASN A 278 -12.86 -21.35 23.12
C ASN A 278 -12.77 -21.42 21.58
N THR A 279 -11.58 -21.25 20.98
CA THR A 279 -11.41 -21.39 19.52
C THR A 279 -11.55 -22.84 19.07
N LEU A 280 -11.09 -23.81 19.88
CA LEU A 280 -11.32 -25.23 19.63
C LEU A 280 -12.81 -25.57 19.66
N ARG A 281 -13.55 -25.09 20.67
CA ARG A 281 -15.02 -25.23 20.72
C ARG A 281 -15.69 -24.59 19.51
N GLY A 282 -15.20 -23.43 19.07
CA GLY A 282 -15.66 -22.77 17.83
C GLY A 282 -15.43 -23.63 16.58
N LYS A 283 -14.30 -24.34 16.49
CA LYS A 283 -14.00 -25.29 15.38
C LYS A 283 -14.95 -26.50 15.40
N GLU A 284 -15.17 -27.10 16.56
CA GLU A 284 -16.10 -28.24 16.72
C GLU A 284 -17.51 -27.88 16.24
N LEU A 285 -18.06 -26.75 16.72
CA LEU A 285 -19.41 -26.29 16.33
C LEU A 285 -19.50 -25.96 14.83
N LEU A 286 -18.42 -25.43 14.24
CA LEU A 286 -18.34 -25.16 12.80
C LEU A 286 -18.34 -26.46 11.98
N GLU A 287 -17.62 -27.49 12.42
CA GLU A 287 -17.60 -28.80 11.75
C GLU A 287 -18.99 -29.45 11.78
N ILE A 288 -19.67 -29.42 12.93
CA ILE A 288 -21.04 -29.92 13.05
C ILE A 288 -21.97 -29.15 12.11
N TYR A 289 -21.85 -27.82 12.05
CA TYR A 289 -22.65 -26.99 11.15
C TYR A 289 -22.43 -27.33 9.68
N ARG A 290 -21.17 -27.57 9.28
CA ARG A 290 -20.84 -28.02 7.91
C ARG A 290 -21.49 -29.36 7.61
N SER A 291 -21.35 -30.33 8.50
CA SER A 291 -21.90 -31.67 8.34
C SER A 291 -23.42 -31.68 8.24
N ILE A 292 -24.14 -30.84 9.00
CA ILE A 292 -25.60 -30.76 8.89
C ILE A 292 -26.07 -29.98 7.64
N SER A 293 -25.23 -29.10 7.09
CA SER A 293 -25.57 -28.27 5.94
C SER A 293 -25.22 -28.91 4.59
N THR A 294 -24.38 -29.94 4.59
CA THR A 294 -24.02 -30.69 3.38
C THR A 294 -25.25 -31.38 2.79
N LYS A 295 -25.43 -31.26 1.48
CA LYS A 295 -26.49 -31.95 0.72
C LYS A 295 -25.96 -33.31 0.25
N ASP A 296 -26.87 -34.25 0.00
CA ASP A 296 -26.55 -35.54 -0.64
C ASP A 296 -25.63 -36.44 0.21
N ILE A 297 -25.90 -36.54 1.51
CA ILE A 297 -25.22 -37.46 2.43
C ILE A 297 -26.05 -38.75 2.55
N PRO A 298 -25.44 -39.95 2.55
CA PRO A 298 -26.18 -41.20 2.75
C PRO A 298 -26.91 -41.21 4.11
N LYS A 299 -28.04 -41.93 4.18
CA LYS A 299 -28.93 -41.93 5.34
C LYS A 299 -28.21 -42.23 6.66
N ASP A 300 -27.31 -43.22 6.67
CA ASP A 300 -26.59 -43.64 7.88
C ASP A 300 -25.62 -42.57 8.39
N GLU A 301 -24.90 -41.90 7.48
CA GLU A 301 -24.04 -40.76 7.81
C GLU A 301 -24.88 -39.54 8.26
N ARG A 302 -26.05 -39.32 7.67
CA ARG A 302 -26.95 -38.25 8.12
C ARG A 302 -27.43 -38.49 9.56
N ILE A 303 -27.79 -39.72 9.88
CA ILE A 303 -28.20 -40.11 11.24
C ILE A 303 -27.05 -39.90 12.23
N SER A 304 -25.83 -40.30 11.90
CA SER A 304 -24.66 -40.13 12.79
C SER A 304 -24.34 -38.64 13.04
N VAL A 305 -24.46 -37.80 12.02
CA VAL A 305 -24.30 -36.33 12.15
C VAL A 305 -25.39 -35.74 13.04
N LEU A 306 -26.65 -36.16 12.87
CA LEU A 306 -27.77 -35.71 13.71
C LEU A 306 -27.63 -36.14 15.17
N LEU A 307 -27.09 -37.34 15.42
CA LEU A 307 -26.78 -37.81 16.77
C LEU A 307 -25.65 -37.00 17.42
N THR A 308 -24.60 -36.67 16.66
CA THR A 308 -23.53 -35.77 17.12
C THR A 308 -24.09 -34.39 17.49
N LEU A 309 -24.96 -33.83 16.64
CA LEU A 309 -25.67 -32.58 16.93
C LEU A 309 -26.55 -32.70 18.19
N LYS A 310 -27.29 -33.80 18.35
CA LYS A 310 -28.14 -34.05 19.51
C LYS A 310 -27.33 -34.10 20.81
N CYS A 311 -26.18 -34.77 20.81
CA CYS A 311 -25.30 -34.86 21.98
C CYS A 311 -24.73 -33.48 22.35
N THR A 312 -24.21 -32.74 21.38
CA THR A 312 -23.60 -31.40 21.63
C THR A 312 -24.60 -30.36 22.12
N VAL A 313 -25.84 -30.39 21.60
CA VAL A 313 -26.89 -29.46 22.01
C VAL A 313 -27.49 -29.84 23.38
N LYS A 314 -27.41 -31.11 23.79
CA LYS A 314 -27.86 -31.58 25.11
C LYS A 314 -26.95 -31.15 26.27
N GLU A 315 -25.75 -30.65 26.00
CA GLU A 315 -24.86 -30.10 27.02
C GLU A 315 -25.48 -28.91 27.76
N HIS A 316 -26.46 -28.23 27.13
CA HIS A 316 -27.19 -27.11 27.71
C HIS A 316 -28.69 -27.31 27.60
N GLU A 317 -29.39 -27.42 28.73
CA GLU A 317 -30.85 -27.59 28.75
C GLU A 317 -31.57 -26.24 28.70
N CYS A 318 -32.17 -25.90 27.55
CA CYS A 318 -33.02 -24.73 27.39
C CYS A 318 -34.09 -24.96 26.32
N LYS A 319 -35.06 -24.03 26.20
CA LYS A 319 -36.16 -24.15 25.24
C LYS A 319 -35.68 -24.33 23.78
N LEU A 320 -34.59 -23.64 23.41
CA LEU A 320 -34.00 -23.74 22.09
C LEU A 320 -33.41 -25.12 21.82
N THR A 321 -32.68 -25.69 22.79
CA THR A 321 -32.06 -27.01 22.64
C THR A 321 -33.10 -28.13 22.60
N GLN A 322 -34.18 -28.01 23.39
CA GLN A 322 -35.34 -28.90 23.34
C GLN A 322 -36.02 -28.89 21.96
N GLU A 323 -36.20 -27.71 21.35
CA GLU A 323 -36.78 -27.60 20.01
C GLU A 323 -35.88 -28.24 18.95
N ILE A 324 -34.57 -28.00 19.01
CA ILE A 324 -33.60 -28.63 18.11
C ILE A 324 -33.67 -30.16 18.23
N VAL A 325 -33.65 -30.69 19.45
CA VAL A 325 -33.73 -32.13 19.70
C VAL A 325 -35.03 -32.74 19.17
N ALA A 326 -36.16 -32.09 19.38
CA ALA A 326 -37.45 -32.55 18.87
C ALA A 326 -37.49 -32.58 17.33
N LEU A 327 -36.88 -31.60 16.66
CA LEU A 327 -36.79 -31.60 15.19
C LEU A 327 -35.81 -32.67 14.66
N ILE A 328 -34.72 -32.92 15.38
CA ILE A 328 -33.79 -34.02 15.05
C ILE A 328 -34.50 -35.36 15.14
N ASP A 329 -35.21 -35.62 16.24
CA ASP A 329 -35.95 -36.87 16.43
C ASP A 329 -37.03 -37.06 15.38
N ARG A 330 -37.67 -35.95 14.96
CA ARG A 330 -38.61 -35.95 13.83
C ARG A 330 -37.92 -36.22 12.48
N GLU A 331 -36.73 -35.69 12.22
CA GLU A 331 -35.98 -35.99 10.98
C GLU A 331 -35.62 -37.47 10.94
N VAL A 332 -35.11 -38.03 12.04
CA VAL A 332 -34.74 -39.45 12.16
C VAL A 332 -35.95 -40.37 11.97
N ASP A 333 -37.09 -40.08 12.61
CA ASP A 333 -38.33 -40.86 12.43
C ASP A 333 -38.82 -40.81 10.97
N LEU A 334 -38.85 -39.64 10.34
CA LEU A 334 -39.27 -39.51 8.94
C LEU A 334 -38.31 -40.19 7.96
N MET A 335 -37.01 -40.19 8.23
CA MET A 335 -36.03 -40.93 7.42
C MET A 335 -36.18 -42.44 7.57
N SER A 336 -36.47 -42.93 8.78
CA SER A 336 -36.72 -44.36 9.04
C SER A 336 -37.97 -44.88 8.31
N ARG A 337 -38.93 -43.99 8.02
CA ARG A 337 -40.13 -44.25 7.22
C ARG A 337 -39.95 -44.03 5.72
N GLU A 338 -38.71 -43.83 5.27
CA GLU A 338 -38.35 -43.65 3.86
C GLU A 338 -39.03 -42.45 3.15
N VAL A 339 -39.34 -41.38 3.89
CA VAL A 339 -39.85 -40.15 3.28
C VAL A 339 -38.83 -39.56 2.30
N LYS A 340 -39.30 -39.13 1.12
CA LYS A 340 -38.46 -38.51 0.08
C LYS A 340 -37.73 -37.28 0.61
N GLU A 341 -36.46 -37.14 0.26
CA GLU A 341 -35.59 -36.05 0.75
C GLU A 341 -36.11 -34.64 0.45
N CYS A 342 -36.77 -34.45 -0.70
CA CYS A 342 -37.38 -33.16 -1.07
C CYS A 342 -38.41 -32.67 -0.04
N ASN A 343 -39.10 -33.59 0.64
CA ASN A 343 -40.09 -33.24 1.67
C ASN A 343 -39.44 -32.91 3.03
N LEU A 344 -38.16 -33.22 3.21
CA LEU A 344 -37.39 -32.93 4.43
C LEU A 344 -36.64 -31.59 4.35
N GLU A 345 -36.61 -30.92 3.19
CA GLU A 345 -35.85 -29.69 3.01
C GLU A 345 -36.22 -28.59 4.01
N GLY A 346 -37.52 -28.39 4.26
CA GLY A 346 -38.00 -27.39 5.22
C GLY A 346 -37.56 -27.70 6.65
N LEU A 347 -37.61 -28.98 7.03
CA LEU A 347 -37.17 -29.46 8.34
C LEU A 347 -35.66 -29.28 8.51
N ARG A 348 -34.87 -29.71 7.52
CA ARG A 348 -33.40 -29.55 7.50
C ARG A 348 -33.00 -28.08 7.59
N LYS A 349 -33.64 -27.18 6.82
CA LYS A 349 -33.43 -25.72 6.89
C LYS A 349 -33.73 -25.17 8.28
N ARG A 350 -34.81 -25.63 8.93
CA ARG A 350 -35.17 -25.22 10.29
C ARG A 350 -34.15 -25.68 11.32
N ILE A 351 -33.69 -26.94 11.25
CA ILE A 351 -32.63 -27.46 12.13
C ILE A 351 -31.34 -26.66 11.98
N CYS A 352 -30.88 -26.41 10.75
CA CYS A 352 -29.70 -25.57 10.50
C CYS A 352 -29.88 -24.15 11.06
N THR A 353 -31.07 -23.55 10.90
CA THR A 353 -31.36 -22.19 11.38
C THR A 353 -31.37 -22.11 12.91
N LEU A 354 -31.97 -23.08 13.60
CA LEU A 354 -31.98 -23.11 15.05
C LEU A 354 -30.60 -23.42 15.63
N PHE A 355 -29.81 -24.28 14.98
CA PHE A 355 -28.43 -24.52 15.39
C PHE A 355 -27.56 -23.26 15.22
N LEU A 356 -27.79 -22.46 14.18
CA LEU A 356 -27.16 -21.13 14.07
C LEU A 356 -27.55 -20.18 15.20
N GLN A 357 -28.78 -20.26 15.71
CA GLN A 357 -29.20 -19.48 16.89
C GLN A 357 -28.50 -19.98 18.16
N TYR A 358 -28.38 -21.30 18.32
CA TYR A 358 -27.67 -21.92 19.43
C TYR A 358 -26.24 -21.40 19.52
N ILE A 359 -25.51 -21.41 18.40
CA ILE A 359 -24.10 -21.02 18.42
C ILE A 359 -23.91 -19.50 18.57
N LYS A 360 -24.94 -18.67 18.34
CA LYS A 360 -24.88 -17.24 18.62
C LYS A 360 -24.92 -16.91 20.10
N ILE A 361 -25.32 -17.87 20.94
CA ILE A 361 -25.43 -17.67 22.38
C ILE A 361 -24.03 -17.83 22.97
N PRO A 362 -23.49 -16.79 23.61
CA PRO A 362 -22.11 -16.81 24.11
C PRO A 362 -21.85 -17.81 25.24
N GLU A 363 -22.90 -18.20 25.95
CA GLU A 363 -22.85 -19.30 26.93
C GLU A 363 -22.47 -20.64 26.27
N PHE A 364 -22.87 -20.85 25.01
CA PHE A 364 -22.63 -22.08 24.26
C PHE A 364 -21.40 -21.98 23.33
N ASN A 365 -21.09 -20.75 22.88
CA ASN A 365 -19.87 -20.44 22.11
C ASN A 365 -19.21 -19.14 22.63
N PRO A 366 -18.23 -19.25 23.54
CA PRO A 366 -17.61 -18.10 24.17
C PRO A 366 -16.88 -17.14 23.20
N GLU A 367 -16.30 -17.61 22.09
CA GLU A 367 -15.62 -16.73 21.12
C GLU A 367 -16.58 -15.77 20.41
N VAL A 368 -17.88 -16.09 20.35
CA VAL A 368 -18.89 -15.22 19.74
C VAL A 368 -19.08 -13.93 20.54
N ALA A 369 -18.81 -13.95 21.85
CA ALA A 369 -18.97 -12.81 22.75
C ALA A 369 -18.30 -11.53 22.23
N GLY A 370 -17.08 -11.64 21.70
CA GLY A 370 -16.30 -10.51 21.18
C GLY A 370 -16.71 -10.05 19.78
N LEU A 371 -17.54 -10.82 19.09
CA LEU A 371 -17.96 -10.55 17.72
C LEU A 371 -19.42 -10.08 17.63
N LEU A 372 -20.19 -10.20 18.72
CA LEU A 372 -21.54 -9.63 18.82
C LEU A 372 -21.47 -8.11 18.92
N LYS A 373 -22.35 -7.44 18.16
CA LYS A 373 -22.47 -5.97 18.18
C LYS A 373 -22.99 -5.42 19.51
N VAL A 374 -23.73 -6.24 20.25
CA VAL A 374 -24.35 -5.87 21.53
C VAL A 374 -23.53 -6.52 22.66
N PRO A 375 -22.92 -5.72 23.55
CA PRO A 375 -22.30 -6.24 24.77
C PRO A 375 -23.31 -7.03 25.62
N GLN A 376 -22.89 -8.19 26.14
CA GLN A 376 -23.75 -9.04 26.98
C GLN A 376 -24.02 -8.46 28.38
N ASP A 377 -23.11 -7.64 28.88
CA ASP A 377 -23.25 -7.00 30.18
C ASP A 377 -24.14 -5.75 30.06
N PRO A 378 -25.35 -5.75 30.66
CA PRO A 378 -26.29 -4.63 30.58
C PRO A 378 -25.70 -3.32 31.10
N LEU A 379 -24.78 -3.38 32.08
CA LEU A 379 -24.17 -2.20 32.68
C LEU A 379 -23.21 -1.48 31.72
N LYS A 380 -22.67 -2.19 30.71
CA LYS A 380 -21.84 -1.60 29.65
C LYS A 380 -22.67 -0.87 28.59
N LEU A 381 -23.96 -1.21 28.45
CA LEU A 381 -24.87 -0.51 27.55
C LEU A 381 -25.17 0.91 28.07
N TYR A 382 -25.44 1.07 29.36
CA TYR A 382 -25.83 2.38 29.92
C TYR A 382 -24.77 3.48 29.77
N LYS A 383 -23.49 3.14 29.63
CA LYS A 383 -22.40 4.14 29.55
C LYS A 383 -22.17 4.72 28.14
N ASN A 384 -22.62 4.04 27.09
CA ASN A 384 -22.24 4.35 25.70
C ASN A 384 -23.42 4.50 24.75
N VAL A 385 -24.62 4.71 25.28
CA VAL A 385 -25.85 4.76 24.52
C VAL A 385 -26.48 6.15 24.65
N TYR A 386 -26.89 6.71 23.51
CA TYR A 386 -27.41 8.06 23.38
C TYR A 386 -28.78 8.03 22.72
N PHE A 387 -29.61 9.00 23.07
CA PHE A 387 -30.97 9.10 22.58
C PHE A 387 -31.05 9.92 21.30
N CYS A 388 -31.61 9.34 20.23
CA CYS A 388 -31.92 10.08 19.01
C CYS A 388 -33.31 10.71 19.12
N HIS A 389 -33.38 12.05 19.07
CA HIS A 389 -34.63 12.79 19.15
C HIS A 389 -35.53 12.66 17.90
N SER A 390 -35.06 12.05 16.82
CA SER A 390 -35.84 11.92 15.57
C SER A 390 -36.46 10.53 15.37
N CYS A 391 -35.81 9.47 15.85
CA CYS A 391 -36.36 8.11 15.77
C CYS A 391 -36.66 7.51 17.14
N GLU A 392 -36.47 8.27 18.21
CA GLU A 392 -36.74 7.89 19.60
C GLU A 392 -36.01 6.61 20.07
N ASN A 393 -34.95 6.23 19.34
CA ASN A 393 -34.17 5.04 19.65
C ASN A 393 -32.89 5.40 20.42
N TYR A 394 -32.55 4.51 21.34
CA TYR A 394 -31.29 4.49 22.06
C TYR A 394 -30.23 3.76 21.21
N LEU A 395 -29.20 4.47 20.79
CA LEU A 395 -28.17 3.98 19.87
C LEU A 395 -26.76 4.21 20.44
N PRO A 396 -25.76 3.41 20.06
CA PRO A 396 -24.39 3.63 20.53
C PRO A 396 -23.78 4.91 19.93
N SER A 397 -22.77 5.49 20.58
CA SER A 397 -22.07 6.70 20.11
C SER A 397 -21.62 6.63 18.64
N THR A 398 -21.24 5.44 18.16
CA THR A 398 -20.78 5.21 16.79
C THR A 398 -21.83 5.50 15.73
N GLU A 399 -23.12 5.43 16.09
CA GLU A 399 -24.25 5.69 15.20
C GLU A 399 -24.63 7.16 15.09
N PHE A 400 -23.95 8.04 15.82
CA PHE A 400 -24.16 9.49 15.74
C PHE A 400 -23.02 10.14 14.97
N PRO A 401 -23.33 10.96 13.95
CA PRO A 401 -22.37 11.92 13.47
C PRO A 401 -22.20 13.01 14.55
N ILE A 402 -20.96 13.39 14.82
CA ILE A 402 -20.60 14.47 15.74
C ILE A 402 -19.89 15.49 14.85
N PRO A 403 -20.63 16.48 14.33
CA PRO A 403 -20.04 17.57 13.55
C PRO A 403 -19.02 18.33 14.39
N ALA A 404 -17.99 18.88 13.74
CA ALA A 404 -16.89 19.56 14.42
C ALA A 404 -17.30 20.74 15.32
N ASN A 405 -18.45 21.34 15.03
CA ASN A 405 -18.97 22.52 15.72
C ASN A 405 -20.06 22.18 16.76
N SER A 406 -20.55 20.94 16.81
CA SER A 406 -21.67 20.58 17.68
C SER A 406 -21.20 20.20 19.08
N ARG A 407 -21.82 20.82 20.10
CA ARG A 407 -21.61 20.45 21.51
C ARG A 407 -22.64 19.43 22.01
N THR A 408 -23.64 19.11 21.20
CA THR A 408 -24.76 18.23 21.56
C THR A 408 -24.86 17.06 20.60
N ILE A 409 -25.27 15.91 21.12
CA ILE A 409 -25.50 14.72 20.31
C ILE A 409 -26.84 14.90 19.61
N GLY A 410 -26.77 14.98 18.28
CA GLY A 410 -27.91 15.29 17.43
C GLY A 410 -28.68 14.04 16.99
N ARG A 411 -29.06 14.03 15.72
CA ARG A 411 -29.77 12.92 15.08
C ARG A 411 -28.80 11.78 14.78
N CYS A 412 -29.27 10.53 14.81
CA CYS A 412 -28.46 9.39 14.38
C CYS A 412 -28.19 9.43 12.87
N ARG A 413 -27.18 8.68 12.40
CA ARG A 413 -26.78 8.60 10.99
C ARG A 413 -27.93 8.22 10.07
N SER A 414 -28.78 7.27 10.50
CA SER A 414 -29.95 6.86 9.71
C SER A 414 -30.95 8.00 9.53
N CYS A 415 -31.27 8.74 10.61
CA CYS A 415 -32.16 9.89 10.52
C CYS A 415 -31.53 11.04 9.71
N TYR A 416 -30.22 11.23 9.81
CA TYR A 416 -29.50 12.21 9.00
C TYR A 416 -29.57 11.88 7.51
N GLN A 417 -29.35 10.61 7.15
CA GLN A 417 -29.48 10.12 5.77
C GLN A 417 -30.90 10.29 5.24
N LEU A 418 -31.91 9.92 6.03
CA LEU A 418 -33.31 10.09 5.64
C LEU A 418 -33.68 11.56 5.46
N ASP A 419 -33.21 12.45 6.33
CA ASP A 419 -33.44 13.90 6.21
C ASP A 419 -32.76 14.47 4.96
N ASN A 420 -31.57 13.98 4.61
CA ASN A 420 -30.90 14.33 3.35
C ASN A 420 -31.71 13.83 2.14
N GLU A 421 -32.07 12.53 2.08
CA GLU A 421 -32.89 11.96 1.00
C GLU A 421 -34.21 12.73 0.82
N ALA A 422 -34.82 13.19 1.92
CA ALA A 422 -36.11 13.86 1.90
C ALA A 422 -36.04 15.37 1.57
N ARG A 423 -34.99 16.08 2.00
CA ARG A 423 -34.95 17.56 1.94
C ARG A 423 -33.89 18.15 1.03
N LYS A 424 -32.65 17.63 1.10
CA LYS A 424 -31.48 18.29 0.52
C LYS A 424 -30.92 17.56 -0.69
N ARG A 425 -31.03 16.22 -0.69
CA ARG A 425 -30.56 15.29 -1.72
C ARG A 425 -29.12 15.61 -2.16
N GLU A 426 -28.27 15.96 -1.20
CA GLU A 426 -26.86 16.25 -1.44
C GLU A 426 -26.09 14.93 -1.65
N THR A 427 -25.13 14.91 -2.59
CA THR A 427 -24.21 13.77 -2.74
C THR A 427 -22.99 13.89 -1.84
N TYR A 428 -22.83 12.93 -0.93
CA TYR A 428 -21.62 12.82 -0.11
C TYR A 428 -20.52 11.96 -0.76
N PHE A 429 -20.83 11.24 -1.84
CA PHE A 429 -19.91 10.28 -2.45
C PHE A 429 -18.55 10.90 -2.82
N LYS A 430 -18.54 12.09 -3.41
CA LYS A 430 -17.31 12.77 -3.85
C LYS A 430 -16.45 13.19 -2.65
N TYR A 431 -17.07 13.78 -1.63
CA TYR A 431 -16.40 14.15 -0.38
C TYR A 431 -15.85 12.94 0.38
N ARG A 432 -16.59 11.83 0.35
CA ARG A 432 -16.15 10.56 0.91
C ARG A 432 -14.91 10.01 0.23
N LEU A 433 -14.84 10.04 -1.10
CA LEU A 433 -13.67 9.58 -1.85
C LEU A 433 -12.42 10.40 -1.47
N ILE A 434 -12.55 11.73 -1.37
CA ILE A 434 -11.45 12.62 -0.96
C ILE A 434 -11.01 12.29 0.48
N LEU A 435 -11.95 12.10 1.41
CA LEU A 435 -11.65 11.75 2.79
C LEU A 435 -10.99 10.37 2.93
N GLU A 436 -11.44 9.38 2.17
CA GLU A 436 -10.84 8.05 2.16
C GLU A 436 -9.42 8.07 1.59
N ASN A 437 -9.18 8.85 0.53
CA ASN A 437 -7.84 9.04 -0.03
C ASN A 437 -6.92 9.76 0.98
N LEU A 438 -7.41 10.81 1.63
CA LEU A 438 -6.68 11.53 2.67
C LEU A 438 -6.31 10.61 3.85
N ARG A 439 -7.25 9.80 4.33
CA ARG A 439 -6.99 8.84 5.42
C ARG A 439 -5.94 7.81 5.02
N LYS A 440 -5.95 7.34 3.78
CA LYS A 440 -4.94 6.41 3.28
C LYS A 440 -3.56 7.07 3.21
N SER A 441 -3.47 8.27 2.63
CA SER A 441 -2.18 8.97 2.55
C SER A 441 -1.61 9.30 3.92
N GLU A 442 -2.45 9.58 4.91
CA GLU A 442 -2.00 9.91 6.27
C GLU A 442 -1.53 8.68 7.07
N LEU A 443 -2.04 7.49 6.77
CA LEU A 443 -1.54 6.24 7.35
C LEU A 443 -0.11 5.93 6.90
N ASP A 444 0.30 6.37 5.71
CA ASP A 444 1.62 6.11 5.15
C ASP A 444 2.74 6.85 5.90
N TYR A 445 2.44 7.97 6.57
CA TYR A 445 3.42 8.77 7.31
C TYR A 445 3.84 8.18 8.66
N GLN A 446 3.08 7.24 9.24
CA GLN A 446 3.36 6.59 10.54
C GLN A 446 3.52 7.56 11.74
N ASP A 447 3.03 8.80 11.64
CA ASP A 447 3.15 9.84 12.68
C ASP A 447 2.07 9.78 13.79
N ASP A 448 1.35 8.65 13.94
CA ASP A 448 0.20 8.51 14.86
C ASP A 448 -0.88 9.61 14.71
N THR A 449 -1.20 9.98 13.47
CA THR A 449 -2.16 11.06 13.18
C THR A 449 -3.57 10.74 13.66
N LYS A 450 -4.17 11.66 14.43
CA LYS A 450 -5.51 11.45 15.04
C LYS A 450 -6.58 12.39 14.49
N ILE A 451 -6.18 13.58 14.07
CA ILE A 451 -7.11 14.63 13.64
C ILE A 451 -7.90 14.20 12.39
N VAL A 452 -7.25 13.56 11.42
CA VAL A 452 -7.87 13.10 10.16
C VAL A 452 -9.04 12.14 10.40
N PHE A 453 -8.95 11.31 11.44
CA PHE A 453 -9.98 10.32 11.79
C PHE A 453 -11.14 10.92 12.58
N LEU A 454 -10.96 12.10 13.18
CA LEU A 454 -12.04 12.86 13.81
C LEU A 454 -12.96 13.53 12.76
N VAL A 455 -12.42 13.87 11.59
CA VAL A 455 -13.18 14.53 10.52
C VAL A 455 -14.28 13.62 9.97
N GLN A 456 -15.51 14.11 9.95
CA GLN A 456 -16.66 13.41 9.38
C GLN A 456 -17.00 13.90 7.96
N LEU A 457 -17.95 13.26 7.30
CA LEU A 457 -18.35 13.62 5.93
C LEU A 457 -18.89 15.06 5.80
N PRO A 458 -19.77 15.55 6.70
CA PRO A 458 -20.24 16.94 6.63
C PRO A 458 -19.11 17.96 6.86
N ASP A 459 -18.15 17.62 7.72
CA ASP A 459 -16.98 18.46 7.98
C ASP A 459 -16.11 18.60 6.73
N MET A 460 -15.94 17.52 5.96
CA MET A 460 -15.21 17.53 4.69
C MET A 460 -15.92 18.32 3.61
N GLN A 461 -17.24 18.19 3.51
CA GLN A 461 -18.06 19.01 2.61
C GLN A 461 -17.87 20.49 2.94
N TYR A 462 -18.00 20.87 4.21
CA TYR A 462 -17.80 22.25 4.65
C TYR A 462 -16.39 22.77 4.31
N LEU A 463 -15.36 21.96 4.55
CA LEU A 463 -13.99 22.31 4.22
C LEU A 463 -13.85 22.58 2.71
N ILE A 464 -14.40 21.72 1.85
CA ILE A 464 -14.28 21.86 0.40
C ILE A 464 -15.11 23.04 -0.13
N GLU A 465 -16.39 23.08 0.20
CA GLU A 465 -17.33 24.07 -0.35
C GLU A 465 -17.11 25.47 0.23
N ASN A 466 -16.97 25.60 1.56
CA ASN A 466 -17.00 26.91 2.21
C ASN A 466 -15.61 27.49 2.48
N ILE A 467 -14.57 26.66 2.62
CA ILE A 467 -13.19 27.13 2.86
C ILE A 467 -12.42 27.18 1.55
N TRP A 468 -12.57 26.14 0.71
CA TRP A 468 -11.86 26.03 -0.57
C TRP A 468 -12.68 26.44 -1.79
N ASN A 469 -13.97 26.76 -1.65
CA ASN A 469 -14.87 27.16 -2.74
C ASN A 469 -14.98 26.11 -3.85
N SER A 470 -14.83 24.83 -3.51
CA SER A 470 -14.84 23.70 -4.44
C SER A 470 -13.84 23.82 -5.59
N GLN A 471 -12.70 24.49 -5.34
CA GLN A 471 -11.67 24.77 -6.34
C GLN A 471 -10.28 24.39 -5.85
N SER A 472 -9.42 23.93 -6.76
CA SER A 472 -7.99 23.79 -6.49
C SER A 472 -7.37 25.14 -6.15
N ALA A 473 -6.38 25.15 -5.25
CA ALA A 473 -5.74 26.37 -4.83
C ALA A 473 -4.94 27.06 -5.95
N LEU A 474 -4.37 26.27 -6.88
CA LEU A 474 -3.45 26.76 -7.91
C LEU A 474 -4.17 26.97 -9.26
N SER A 475 -4.71 25.92 -9.87
CA SER A 475 -5.40 26.00 -11.18
C SER A 475 -6.84 26.49 -11.14
N ALA A 476 -7.44 26.66 -9.95
CA ALA A 476 -8.88 26.90 -9.76
C ALA A 476 -9.79 25.85 -10.44
N CYS A 477 -9.30 24.62 -10.58
CA CYS A 477 -10.05 23.50 -11.15
C CYS A 477 -11.23 23.14 -10.22
N THR A 478 -12.43 23.04 -10.79
CA THR A 478 -13.67 22.72 -10.07
C THR A 478 -14.04 21.24 -10.09
N ASP A 479 -13.29 20.41 -10.83
CA ASP A 479 -13.58 18.98 -10.92
C ASP A 479 -13.18 18.24 -9.64
N LEU A 480 -14.17 18.00 -8.77
CA LEU A 480 -14.00 17.30 -7.50
C LEU A 480 -13.33 15.92 -7.63
N TYR A 481 -13.34 15.27 -8.79
CA TYR A 481 -12.66 13.98 -9.00
C TYR A 481 -11.14 14.08 -9.16
N GLU A 482 -10.67 15.24 -9.61
CA GLU A 482 -9.25 15.53 -9.74
C GLU A 482 -8.66 16.12 -8.47
N LEU A 483 -9.51 16.63 -7.57
CA LEU A 483 -9.09 17.25 -6.32
C LEU A 483 -8.67 16.23 -5.26
N VAL A 484 -7.62 16.56 -4.54
CA VAL A 484 -7.05 15.82 -3.42
C VAL A 484 -6.68 16.81 -2.32
N MET A 485 -6.91 16.42 -1.07
CA MET A 485 -6.40 17.16 0.09
C MET A 485 -5.08 16.58 0.57
N LEU A 486 -4.15 17.46 0.89
CA LEU A 486 -2.83 17.13 1.41
C LEU A 486 -2.44 18.05 2.57
N ARG A 487 -1.38 17.67 3.30
CA ARG A 487 -0.70 18.57 4.25
C ARG A 487 -0.17 19.79 3.50
N TRP A 488 -0.44 20.99 4.03
CA TRP A 488 0.20 22.21 3.53
C TRP A 488 1.68 22.20 3.91
N ASP A 489 1.99 22.06 5.20
CA ASP A 489 3.32 21.81 5.71
C ASP A 489 3.51 20.33 6.07
N LYS A 490 4.52 19.70 5.47
CA LYS A 490 4.84 18.28 5.63
C LYS A 490 5.35 17.94 7.03
N GLN A 491 5.95 18.91 7.72
CA GLN A 491 6.54 18.70 9.04
C GLN A 491 5.48 18.53 10.13
N HIS A 492 4.27 19.01 9.89
CA HIS A 492 3.16 18.96 10.84
C HIS A 492 2.12 17.95 10.38
N GLU A 493 1.42 17.33 11.34
CA GLU A 493 0.31 16.42 11.02
C GLU A 493 -0.77 17.15 10.20
N TRP A 494 -1.53 16.38 9.42
CA TRP A 494 -2.66 16.95 8.71
C TRP A 494 -3.71 17.45 9.70
N SER A 495 -4.21 18.65 9.44
CA SER A 495 -5.35 19.23 10.15
C SER A 495 -6.13 20.16 9.21
N PRO A 496 -7.39 20.50 9.53
CA PRO A 496 -8.14 21.46 8.71
C PRO A 496 -7.45 22.83 8.53
N TRP A 497 -6.51 23.19 9.41
CA TRP A 497 -5.69 24.40 9.34
C TRP A 497 -4.23 24.14 8.92
N ASN A 498 -3.92 22.92 8.47
CA ASN A 498 -2.67 22.53 7.80
C ASN A 498 -3.00 21.71 6.55
N THR A 499 -3.93 22.19 5.74
CA THR A 499 -4.43 21.48 4.55
C THR A 499 -4.34 22.33 3.30
N ILE A 500 -4.20 21.71 2.15
CA ILE A 500 -4.37 22.36 0.85
C ILE A 500 -5.18 21.46 -0.10
N LEU A 501 -6.09 22.07 -0.85
CA LEU A 501 -6.87 21.39 -1.89
C LEU A 501 -6.22 21.64 -3.25
N LEU A 502 -5.75 20.57 -3.90
CA LEU A 502 -4.99 20.61 -5.16
C LEU A 502 -5.52 19.57 -6.13
N THR A 503 -5.22 19.71 -7.42
CA THR A 503 -5.37 18.58 -8.36
C THR A 503 -4.32 17.51 -8.09
N LYS A 504 -4.52 16.27 -8.55
CA LYS A 504 -3.53 15.18 -8.40
C LYS A 504 -2.12 15.55 -8.89
N GLU A 505 -2.04 16.27 -10.00
CA GLU A 505 -0.76 16.69 -10.60
C GLU A 505 -0.08 17.80 -9.77
N GLU A 506 -0.88 18.77 -9.30
CA GLU A 506 -0.43 19.81 -8.40
C GLU A 506 0.03 19.23 -7.06
N ALA A 507 -0.70 18.23 -6.56
CA ALA A 507 -0.36 17.47 -5.37
C ALA A 507 1.01 16.80 -5.50
N ASP A 508 1.27 16.10 -6.60
CA ASP A 508 2.57 15.48 -6.86
C ASP A 508 3.71 16.50 -6.98
N ALA A 509 3.44 17.67 -7.55
CA ALA A 509 4.39 18.78 -7.60
C ALA A 509 4.65 19.35 -6.19
N HIS A 510 3.60 19.59 -5.40
CA HIS A 510 3.69 20.06 -4.02
C HIS A 510 4.48 19.08 -3.12
N LEU A 511 4.28 17.78 -3.31
CA LEU A 511 5.02 16.73 -2.59
C LEU A 511 6.53 16.70 -2.92
N LYS A 512 6.97 17.27 -4.05
CA LYS A 512 8.41 17.41 -4.38
C LYS A 512 9.05 18.66 -3.78
N LEU A 513 8.27 19.63 -3.29
CA LEU A 513 8.79 20.87 -2.73
C LEU A 513 9.45 20.65 -1.37
N CYS A 514 10.64 21.21 -1.16
CA CYS A 514 11.35 21.14 0.12
C CYS A 514 11.08 22.36 1.02
N ASN A 515 10.88 23.55 0.45
CA ASN A 515 10.66 24.80 1.18
C ASN A 515 9.49 25.58 0.58
N LEU A 516 8.40 25.72 1.33
CA LEU A 516 7.18 26.40 0.88
C LEU A 516 7.40 27.90 0.62
N GLN A 517 8.15 28.57 1.51
CA GLN A 517 8.45 30.02 1.40
C GLN A 517 9.28 30.40 0.18
N LYS A 518 10.04 29.44 -0.39
CA LYS A 518 10.82 29.64 -1.62
C LYS A 518 10.05 29.22 -2.87
N ALA A 519 9.09 28.31 -2.73
CA ALA A 519 8.35 27.74 -3.84
C ALA A 519 7.08 28.52 -4.18
N TYR A 520 6.43 29.12 -3.18
CA TYR A 520 5.22 29.91 -3.35
C TYR A 520 5.47 31.39 -3.06
N GLU A 521 4.78 32.26 -3.80
CA GLU A 521 4.83 33.70 -3.59
C GLU A 521 4.10 34.11 -2.30
N ALA A 522 4.59 35.16 -1.64
CA ALA A 522 4.03 35.64 -0.37
C ALA A 522 2.50 35.95 -0.40
N PRO A 523 1.93 36.56 -1.46
CA PRO A 523 0.48 36.79 -1.53
C PRO A 523 -0.34 35.49 -1.51
N PHE A 524 0.18 34.43 -2.12
CA PHE A 524 -0.47 33.12 -2.16
C PHE A 524 -0.44 32.45 -0.78
N ILE A 525 0.72 32.49 -0.10
CA ILE A 525 0.87 31.98 1.26
C ILE A 525 -0.13 32.69 2.20
N TYR A 526 -0.20 34.02 2.12
CA TYR A 526 -1.14 34.81 2.93
C TYR A 526 -2.61 34.40 2.68
N LYS A 527 -2.99 34.16 1.41
CA LYS A 527 -4.33 33.67 1.07
C LYS A 527 -4.64 32.30 1.68
N ILE A 528 -3.65 31.41 1.75
CA ILE A 528 -3.78 30.10 2.38
C ILE A 528 -3.91 30.24 3.90
N GLU A 529 -3.08 31.07 4.52
CA GLU A 529 -3.17 31.35 5.96
C GLU A 529 -4.55 31.88 6.34
N GLN A 530 -5.14 32.78 5.55
CA GLN A 530 -6.51 33.25 5.78
C GLN A 530 -7.54 32.11 5.74
N LYS A 531 -7.40 31.16 4.80
CA LYS A 531 -8.26 29.96 4.75
C LYS A 531 -8.04 29.06 5.97
N HIS A 532 -6.80 28.87 6.41
CA HIS A 532 -6.47 28.11 7.61
C HIS A 532 -7.04 28.74 8.88
N ILE A 533 -7.02 30.07 9.00
CA ILE A 533 -7.64 30.80 10.12
C ILE A 533 -9.15 30.54 10.13
N ARG A 534 -9.83 30.63 8.98
CA ARG A 534 -11.27 30.28 8.88
C ARG A 534 -11.54 28.85 9.29
N ALA A 535 -10.70 27.90 8.85
CA ALA A 535 -10.81 26.51 9.24
C ALA A 535 -10.61 26.32 10.75
N LYS A 536 -9.58 26.95 11.33
CA LYS A 536 -9.30 26.88 12.77
C LYS A 536 -10.46 27.37 13.62
N ASN A 537 -11.17 28.41 13.17
CA ASN A 537 -12.35 28.93 13.87
C ASN A 537 -13.53 27.94 13.81
N TYR A 538 -13.78 27.30 12.67
CA TYR A 538 -14.86 26.31 12.53
C TYR A 538 -14.54 25.01 13.30
N PHE A 539 -13.30 24.54 13.21
CA PHE A 539 -12.81 23.28 13.78
C PHE A 539 -12.19 23.44 15.18
N ALA A 540 -12.54 24.49 15.92
CA ALA A 540 -11.89 24.85 17.19
C ALA A 540 -11.96 23.75 18.28
N GLN A 541 -12.88 22.79 18.17
CA GLN A 541 -13.02 21.69 19.12
C GLN A 541 -12.04 20.52 18.85
N PHE A 542 -11.54 20.37 17.62
CA PHE A 542 -10.68 19.26 17.23
C PHE A 542 -9.34 19.19 17.97
N PRO A 543 -8.61 20.30 18.24
CA PRO A 543 -7.39 20.25 19.04
C PRO A 543 -7.63 19.72 20.46
N VAL A 544 -8.75 20.13 21.06
CA VAL A 544 -9.15 19.70 22.41
C VAL A 544 -9.43 18.19 22.40
N MET A 545 -10.26 17.72 21.46
CA MET A 545 -10.58 16.29 21.32
C MET A 545 -9.33 15.43 21.02
N SER A 546 -8.44 15.90 20.14
CA SER A 546 -7.18 15.21 19.83
C SER A 546 -6.30 15.03 21.07
N SER A 547 -6.17 16.09 21.91
CA SER A 547 -5.38 16.02 23.14
C SER A 547 -5.88 14.96 24.14
N PHE A 548 -7.20 14.74 24.21
CA PHE A 548 -7.79 13.65 25.00
C PHE A 548 -7.44 12.27 24.43
N LEU A 549 -7.46 12.10 23.11
CA LEU A 549 -7.07 10.85 22.45
C LEU A 549 -5.56 10.52 22.62
N HIS A 550 -4.70 11.53 22.70
CA HIS A 550 -3.28 11.32 23.04
C HIS A 550 -3.09 10.92 24.50
N ARG A 551 -3.84 11.52 25.45
CA ARG A 551 -3.77 11.12 26.86
C ARG A 551 -4.30 9.71 27.13
N CYS A 552 -5.42 9.31 26.54
CA CYS A 552 -6.00 7.98 26.74
C CYS A 552 -5.09 6.86 26.21
N ASN A 553 -4.43 7.05 25.06
CA ASN A 553 -3.48 6.05 24.54
C ASN A 553 -2.24 5.91 25.44
N ASN A 554 -1.73 7.01 26.00
CA ASN A 554 -0.58 6.95 26.90
C ASN A 554 -0.91 6.23 28.22
N GLN A 555 -2.15 6.38 28.72
CA GLN A 555 -2.63 5.62 29.89
C GLN A 555 -2.89 4.14 29.57
N ALA A 556 -3.43 3.82 28.39
CA ALA A 556 -3.63 2.44 27.94
C ALA A 556 -2.29 1.69 27.74
N ASN A 557 -1.29 2.36 27.13
CA ASN A 557 0.06 1.81 26.96
C ASN A 557 0.78 1.69 28.31
N ALA A 558 0.61 2.62 29.26
CA ALA A 558 1.19 2.51 30.59
C ALA A 558 0.60 1.33 31.40
N ASN A 559 -0.65 0.96 31.16
CA ASN A 559 -1.31 -0.18 31.80
C ASN A 559 -1.00 -1.53 31.13
N SER A 560 -0.47 -1.55 29.90
CA SER A 560 -0.01 -2.79 29.25
C SER A 560 1.40 -3.21 29.66
N TYR A 561 2.12 -2.37 30.42
CA TYR A 561 3.44 -2.66 30.99
C TYR A 561 3.39 -2.95 32.51
N LYS A 562 2.21 -3.30 33.04
CA LYS A 562 2.05 -3.76 34.44
C LYS A 562 1.54 -5.18 34.50
#